data_AF-A0A6P4YKT0-F1
#
_entry.id   AF-A0A6P4YKT0-F1
#
_cell.length_a   1.000
_cell.length_b   1.000
_cell.length_c   1.000
_cell.angle_alpha   90.00
_cell.angle_beta   90.00
_cell.angle_gamma   90.00
#
_symmetry.space_group_name_H-M   'P 1'
#
loop_
_entity.id
_entity.type
_entity.pdbx_description
1 polymer ?
#
loop_
_entity_poly.entity_id
_entity_poly.type
_entity_poly.pdbx_seq_one_letter_code
_entity_poly.pdbx_strand_id
1 'polypeptide(L)'
;MPRSPKKPRRCAGCGDALSSHKAGQAGADCKGTGQTNSPAAPLTMADLKKRKEELEAAIQEAELRREVESLEKKLQLLQSPSALPPSSGGTGAPVPPAAAVPPTTGAGQQAAVQLGPGDITLDTLRQDAELLAKVTKKFPELASTERTAEAKPTGSASGLWLLDQQVAAAKTSAFSAGTYNNLRTQWRSFLLFCEYYGLPALPTTSATLARYALFLSRSCKSPNTVKIYVHGVRQLHLFYDFPPPPDSAFELKLVFMSLARHSTHTPQQKLPITPEILLSIRSLLELRRPLHATLWAVFCIGFFTLLRKSNLVPPSRAAFSADKHLTRASLQLTPDGLIVRITWSKTRQFRQKVLQLPVAAIPGHPLCPRAAYLHMTHLLPASGDSPAFLVPGSDGSLVSLTHSTLVSHLKTLLQAAGFPSNKFSGHSFRRGGATFAWHCGADPRPSNFMGRLVLRRLRGLPRFLPGTAMVLQQTHLLLHLPEPPQLRLKTPLVPLIAAIRHYSLYLVLVISIRVSLVLQFICIVQYRITKHLFSRLTLELFCTCISFFDF
;
A
#
# COMPACT_ATOMS: atom_id res chain seq x y z
N MET A 1 -53.60 83.75 -15.38
CA MET A 1 -52.81 82.70 -16.06
C MET A 1 -51.71 82.20 -15.11
N PRO A 2 -51.86 81.05 -14.45
CA PRO A 2 -50.83 80.53 -13.54
C PRO A 2 -49.70 79.85 -14.33
N ARG A 3 -48.44 80.08 -13.91
CA ARG A 3 -47.22 79.51 -14.53
C ARG A 3 -47.08 78.02 -14.21
N SER A 4 -46.80 77.23 -15.23
CA SER A 4 -46.65 75.77 -15.19
C SER A 4 -45.53 75.28 -14.24
N PRO A 5 -45.70 74.15 -13.55
CA PRO A 5 -44.70 73.61 -12.61
C PRO A 5 -43.47 73.05 -13.35
N LYS A 6 -42.27 73.31 -12.78
CA LYS A 6 -40.97 72.82 -13.30
C LYS A 6 -40.87 71.30 -13.19
N LYS A 7 -40.55 70.62 -14.30
CA LYS A 7 -40.34 69.16 -14.34
C LYS A 7 -39.10 68.75 -13.49
N PRO A 8 -39.17 67.65 -12.72
CA PRO A 8 -38.05 67.17 -11.90
C PRO A 8 -36.91 66.63 -12.77
N ARG A 9 -35.66 66.89 -12.35
CA ARG A 9 -34.45 66.37 -13.02
C ARG A 9 -34.32 64.86 -12.77
N ARG A 10 -34.07 64.09 -13.82
CA ARG A 10 -33.94 62.63 -13.81
C ARG A 10 -32.49 62.18 -13.97
N CYS A 11 -32.14 61.04 -13.40
CA CYS A 11 -30.83 60.41 -13.51
C CYS A 11 -30.60 59.91 -14.95
N ALA A 12 -29.40 60.17 -15.49
CA ALA A 12 -29.07 59.83 -16.88
C ALA A 12 -28.95 58.30 -17.13
N GLY A 13 -28.62 57.52 -16.10
CA GLY A 13 -28.48 56.06 -16.22
C GLY A 13 -29.80 55.29 -16.10
N CYS A 14 -30.59 55.53 -15.04
CA CYS A 14 -31.80 54.75 -14.74
C CYS A 14 -33.13 55.50 -14.97
N GLY A 15 -33.11 56.80 -15.26
CA GLY A 15 -34.31 57.58 -15.56
C GLY A 15 -35.19 57.97 -14.35
N ASP A 16 -34.82 57.54 -13.14
CA ASP A 16 -35.50 57.91 -11.89
C ASP A 16 -35.21 59.34 -11.46
N ALA A 17 -36.00 59.89 -10.53
CA ALA A 17 -35.76 61.24 -10.01
C ALA A 17 -34.39 61.31 -9.32
N LEU A 18 -33.65 62.41 -9.51
CA LEU A 18 -32.34 62.57 -8.86
C LEU A 18 -32.44 62.56 -7.32
N SER A 19 -33.59 62.89 -6.76
CA SER A 19 -33.87 62.86 -5.31
C SER A 19 -33.89 61.46 -4.70
N SER A 20 -34.02 60.39 -5.49
CA SER A 20 -34.00 59.00 -4.99
C SER A 20 -32.59 58.41 -4.83
N HIS A 21 -31.53 59.10 -5.27
CA HIS A 21 -30.16 58.61 -5.17
C HIS A 21 -29.39 59.28 -4.01
N LYS A 22 -28.52 58.51 -3.33
CA LYS A 22 -27.54 59.07 -2.39
C LYS A 22 -26.50 59.92 -3.15
N ALA A 23 -26.02 60.99 -2.52
CA ALA A 23 -25.06 61.93 -3.11
C ALA A 23 -23.84 61.19 -3.70
N GLY A 24 -23.56 61.43 -4.99
CA GLY A 24 -22.43 60.83 -5.72
C GLY A 24 -22.71 59.51 -6.46
N GLN A 25 -23.91 58.93 -6.36
CA GLN A 25 -24.28 57.67 -7.04
C GLN A 25 -25.12 57.84 -8.32
N ALA A 26 -25.45 59.07 -8.69
CA ALA A 26 -26.17 59.38 -9.93
C ALA A 26 -25.17 59.75 -11.03
N GLY A 27 -25.13 58.96 -12.11
CA GLY A 27 -24.23 59.11 -13.25
C GLY A 27 -24.68 58.26 -14.44
N ALA A 28 -23.94 58.30 -15.55
CA ALA A 28 -24.28 57.55 -16.76
C ALA A 28 -24.32 56.02 -16.52
N ASP A 29 -23.49 55.51 -15.62
CA ASP A 29 -23.38 54.07 -15.30
C ASP A 29 -24.33 53.60 -14.19
N CYS A 30 -25.32 54.41 -13.81
CA CYS A 30 -26.23 54.10 -12.71
C CYS A 30 -27.26 53.02 -13.09
N LYS A 31 -27.29 51.88 -12.37
CA LYS A 31 -28.19 50.73 -12.61
C LYS A 31 -29.53 50.75 -11.83
N GLY A 32 -29.92 51.90 -11.28
CA GLY A 32 -31.19 52.07 -10.58
C GLY A 32 -31.15 51.77 -9.07
N THR A 33 -32.09 52.35 -8.32
CA THR A 33 -32.25 52.12 -6.87
C THR A 33 -33.04 50.84 -6.62
N GLY A 34 -32.44 49.70 -6.94
CA GLY A 34 -33.16 48.42 -6.88
C GLY A 34 -32.22 47.24 -6.79
N GLN A 35 -31.61 47.07 -5.61
CA GLN A 35 -31.23 45.81 -4.96
C GLN A 35 -30.11 46.11 -3.96
N THR A 36 -30.51 46.59 -2.78
CA THR A 36 -29.72 46.36 -1.58
C THR A 36 -29.63 44.84 -1.40
N ASN A 37 -28.44 44.27 -1.57
CA ASN A 37 -28.11 42.96 -1.00
C ASN A 37 -28.32 43.07 0.51
N SER A 38 -29.50 42.69 1.00
CA SER A 38 -29.70 42.36 2.40
C SER A 38 -28.77 41.19 2.72
N PRO A 39 -28.05 41.21 3.86
CA PRO A 39 -27.29 40.04 4.29
C PRO A 39 -28.28 38.89 4.43
N ALA A 40 -28.02 37.78 3.74
CA ALA A 40 -28.82 36.57 3.83
C ALA A 40 -29.01 36.22 5.31
N ALA A 41 -30.27 36.04 5.72
CA ALA A 41 -30.58 35.52 7.04
C ALA A 41 -29.79 34.22 7.27
N PRO A 42 -29.27 33.96 8.49
CA PRO A 42 -28.54 32.74 8.76
C PRO A 42 -29.45 31.54 8.48
N LEU A 43 -29.10 30.74 7.46
CA LEU A 43 -29.77 29.49 7.12
C LEU A 43 -29.93 28.66 8.40
N THR A 44 -31.17 28.33 8.76
CA THR A 44 -31.41 27.58 9.98
C THR A 44 -30.88 26.15 9.81
N MET A 45 -30.56 25.46 10.92
CA MET A 45 -30.13 24.06 10.83
C MET A 45 -31.15 23.16 10.13
N ALA A 46 -32.45 23.53 10.17
CA ALA A 46 -33.50 22.82 9.47
C ALA A 46 -33.37 22.96 7.95
N ASP A 47 -33.06 24.17 7.45
CA ASP A 47 -32.88 24.43 6.02
C ASP A 47 -31.66 23.69 5.46
N LEU A 48 -30.56 23.63 6.23
CA LEU A 48 -29.36 22.90 5.85
C LEU A 48 -29.57 21.39 5.85
N LYS A 49 -30.34 20.85 6.80
CA LYS A 49 -30.71 19.42 6.82
C LYS A 49 -31.57 19.06 5.61
N LYS A 50 -32.60 19.86 5.33
CA LYS A 50 -33.45 19.67 4.15
C LYS A 50 -32.64 19.72 2.86
N ARG A 51 -31.73 20.71 2.73
CA ARG A 51 -30.88 20.83 1.54
C ARG A 51 -29.89 19.67 1.41
N LYS A 52 -29.40 19.14 2.52
CA LYS A 52 -28.56 17.94 2.54
C LYS A 52 -29.33 16.72 2.04
N GLU A 53 -30.55 16.49 2.54
CA GLU A 53 -31.41 15.38 2.13
C GLU A 53 -31.76 15.45 0.62
N GLU A 54 -32.07 16.65 0.11
CA GLU A 54 -32.30 16.88 -1.33
C GLU A 54 -31.06 16.52 -2.18
N LEU A 55 -29.86 16.89 -1.72
CA LEU A 55 -28.62 16.59 -2.43
C LEU A 55 -28.24 15.11 -2.35
N GLU A 56 -28.49 14.46 -1.21
CA GLU A 56 -28.28 13.02 -1.05
C GLU A 56 -29.22 12.21 -1.96
N ALA A 57 -30.49 12.61 -2.07
CA ALA A 57 -31.44 12.02 -3.00
C ALA A 57 -31.01 12.20 -4.47
N ALA A 58 -30.53 13.38 -4.85
CA ALA A 58 -30.04 13.64 -6.21
C ALA A 58 -28.77 12.84 -6.57
N ILE A 59 -27.87 12.62 -5.61
CA ILE A 59 -26.68 11.77 -5.80
C ILE A 59 -27.12 10.31 -6.00
N GLN A 60 -28.03 9.82 -5.16
CA GLN A 60 -28.53 8.44 -5.25
C GLN A 60 -29.24 8.18 -6.59
N GLU A 61 -30.06 9.13 -7.07
CA GLU A 61 -30.72 9.00 -8.38
C GLU A 61 -29.70 8.96 -9.53
N ALA A 62 -28.67 9.80 -9.49
CA ALA A 62 -27.63 9.83 -10.50
C ALA A 62 -26.78 8.54 -10.53
N GLU A 63 -26.52 7.93 -9.36
CA GLU A 63 -25.84 6.64 -9.26
C GLU A 63 -26.68 5.50 -9.83
N LEU A 64 -27.96 5.43 -9.46
CA LEU A 64 -28.90 4.43 -9.99
C LEU A 64 -29.05 4.55 -11.51
N ARG A 65 -29.15 5.77 -12.06
CA ARG A 65 -29.23 5.99 -13.52
C ARG A 65 -27.99 5.46 -14.25
N ARG A 66 -26.79 5.63 -13.69
CA ARG A 66 -25.55 5.07 -14.28
C ARG A 66 -25.52 3.55 -14.21
N GLU A 67 -26.06 2.97 -13.15
CA GLU A 67 -26.13 1.52 -13.01
C GLU A 67 -27.12 0.90 -14.00
N VAL A 68 -28.28 1.53 -14.21
CA VAL A 68 -29.24 1.16 -15.26
C VAL A 68 -28.59 1.22 -16.65
N GLU A 69 -27.90 2.31 -16.99
CA GLU A 69 -27.24 2.45 -18.31
C GLU A 69 -26.12 1.38 -18.51
N SER A 70 -25.42 1.02 -17.43
CA SER A 70 -24.41 -0.04 -17.43
C SER A 70 -25.03 -1.43 -17.66
N LEU A 71 -26.19 -1.69 -17.05
CA LEU A 71 -26.94 -2.93 -17.23
C LEU A 71 -27.54 -3.03 -18.63
N GLU A 72 -28.08 -1.94 -19.18
CA GLU A 72 -28.58 -1.88 -20.56
C GLU A 72 -27.48 -2.18 -21.58
N LYS A 73 -26.28 -1.61 -21.42
CA LYS A 73 -25.13 -1.94 -22.27
C LYS A 73 -24.74 -3.41 -22.19
N LYS A 74 -24.80 -4.03 -21.01
CA LYS A 74 -24.54 -5.47 -20.85
C LYS A 74 -25.63 -6.32 -21.51
N LEU A 75 -26.90 -5.91 -21.40
CA LEU A 75 -28.02 -6.59 -22.04
C LEU A 75 -27.88 -6.55 -23.57
N GLN A 76 -27.50 -5.40 -24.13
CA GLN A 76 -27.24 -5.24 -25.56
C GLN A 76 -26.09 -6.13 -26.07
N LEU A 77 -25.02 -6.27 -25.30
CA LEU A 77 -23.90 -7.18 -25.62
C LEU A 77 -24.30 -8.66 -25.60
N LEU A 78 -25.30 -9.03 -24.79
CA LEU A 78 -25.83 -10.39 -24.75
C LEU A 78 -26.88 -10.64 -25.85
N GLN A 79 -27.50 -9.60 -26.38
CA GLN A 79 -28.56 -9.66 -27.39
C GLN A 79 -28.08 -9.53 -28.84
N SER A 80 -26.79 -9.25 -29.08
CA SER A 80 -26.26 -9.19 -30.46
C SER A 80 -26.08 -10.60 -31.04
N PRO A 81 -26.77 -10.96 -32.14
CA PRO A 81 -26.58 -12.25 -32.80
C PRO A 81 -25.23 -12.30 -33.53
N SER A 82 -24.47 -13.36 -33.26
CA SER A 82 -23.21 -13.69 -33.93
C SER A 82 -23.43 -13.92 -35.43
N ALA A 83 -22.88 -13.06 -36.27
CA ALA A 83 -22.81 -13.27 -37.71
C ALA A 83 -21.82 -14.42 -38.04
N LEU A 84 -22.34 -15.51 -38.60
CA LEU A 84 -21.56 -16.58 -39.24
C LEU A 84 -21.22 -16.18 -40.69
N PRO A 85 -20.03 -16.54 -41.23
CA PRO A 85 -19.71 -16.35 -42.64
C PRO A 85 -20.26 -17.51 -43.52
N PRO A 86 -20.43 -17.30 -44.84
CA PRO A 86 -21.18 -18.21 -45.71
C PRO A 86 -20.37 -19.42 -46.18
N SER A 87 -21.07 -20.55 -46.34
CA SER A 87 -20.62 -21.81 -46.93
C SER A 87 -20.70 -21.80 -48.46
N SER A 88 -19.69 -22.34 -49.14
CA SER A 88 -19.74 -22.78 -50.55
C SER A 88 -19.98 -24.30 -50.65
N GLY A 89 -20.81 -24.71 -51.62
CA GLY A 89 -21.39 -26.05 -51.78
C GLY A 89 -20.50 -27.12 -52.43
N GLY A 90 -20.81 -28.39 -52.17
CA GLY A 90 -21.24 -29.42 -53.16
C GLY A 90 -20.21 -30.57 -53.15
N THR A 91 -20.48 -31.87 -53.31
CA THR A 91 -21.61 -32.72 -53.75
C THR A 91 -21.22 -34.20 -53.46
N GLY A 92 -22.18 -35.11 -53.22
CA GLY A 92 -22.02 -36.57 -53.42
C GLY A 92 -22.54 -37.51 -52.32
N ALA A 93 -23.63 -38.23 -52.60
CA ALA A 93 -24.26 -39.31 -51.80
C ALA A 93 -23.90 -40.72 -52.39
N PRO A 94 -24.51 -41.90 -52.05
CA PRO A 94 -25.35 -42.34 -50.89
C PRO A 94 -25.10 -43.80 -50.32
N VAL A 95 -25.51 -44.07 -49.04
CA VAL A 95 -26.23 -45.28 -48.47
C VAL A 95 -25.48 -46.65 -48.31
N PRO A 96 -25.85 -47.69 -47.46
CA PRO A 96 -26.86 -47.92 -46.37
C PRO A 96 -26.34 -48.45 -44.98
N PRO A 97 -27.22 -48.76 -43.98
CA PRO A 97 -26.90 -48.77 -42.52
C PRO A 97 -26.95 -50.14 -41.79
N ALA A 98 -26.37 -50.20 -40.58
CA ALA A 98 -26.59 -51.17 -39.48
C ALA A 98 -25.69 -50.75 -38.30
N ALA A 99 -25.92 -50.92 -37.00
CA ALA A 99 -26.96 -51.44 -36.12
C ALA A 99 -26.57 -50.97 -34.71
N ALA A 100 -27.53 -50.92 -33.77
CA ALA A 100 -27.34 -50.50 -32.39
C ALA A 100 -26.54 -51.52 -31.55
N VAL A 101 -25.91 -51.03 -30.45
CA VAL A 101 -25.84 -51.57 -29.05
C VAL A 101 -24.56 -51.02 -28.34
N PRO A 102 -24.59 -50.64 -27.03
CA PRO A 102 -23.58 -49.81 -26.35
C PRO A 102 -22.51 -50.62 -25.58
N PRO A 103 -21.43 -49.99 -25.06
CA PRO A 103 -21.26 -49.98 -23.60
C PRO A 103 -20.54 -48.74 -22.98
N THR A 104 -21.14 -48.26 -21.88
CA THR A 104 -20.57 -48.05 -20.54
C THR A 104 -19.14 -47.51 -20.30
N THR A 105 -19.12 -46.45 -19.49
CA THR A 105 -18.17 -46.09 -18.40
C THR A 105 -16.73 -45.69 -18.72
N GLY A 106 -16.38 -44.47 -18.26
CA GLY A 106 -15.01 -44.19 -17.82
C GLY A 106 -14.45 -42.81 -18.19
N ALA A 107 -15.06 -41.71 -17.75
CA ALA A 107 -14.35 -40.43 -17.69
C ALA A 107 -14.80 -39.66 -16.44
N GLY A 108 -14.04 -39.82 -15.37
CA GLY A 108 -14.16 -38.99 -14.17
C GLY A 108 -13.89 -37.54 -14.52
N GLN A 109 -14.97 -36.79 -14.78
CA GLN A 109 -14.93 -35.34 -14.75
C GLN A 109 -14.61 -34.95 -13.31
N GLN A 110 -13.40 -34.42 -13.08
CA GLN A 110 -13.15 -33.54 -11.95
C GLN A 110 -14.12 -32.37 -12.10
N ALA A 111 -15.31 -32.50 -11.52
CA ALA A 111 -16.22 -31.39 -11.34
C ALA A 111 -15.43 -30.32 -10.57
N ALA A 112 -15.12 -29.22 -11.24
CA ALA A 112 -14.60 -28.04 -10.57
C ALA A 112 -15.51 -27.80 -9.37
N VAL A 113 -14.94 -27.74 -8.16
CA VAL A 113 -15.71 -27.37 -6.97
C VAL A 113 -16.26 -25.99 -7.26
N GLN A 114 -17.52 -25.93 -7.67
CA GLN A 114 -18.24 -24.68 -7.82
C GLN A 114 -18.37 -24.13 -6.41
N LEU A 115 -17.47 -23.22 -6.06
CA LEU A 115 -17.62 -22.31 -4.94
C LEU A 115 -18.77 -21.37 -5.29
N GLY A 116 -20.00 -21.90 -5.31
CA GLY A 116 -21.20 -21.22 -5.77
C GLY A 116 -21.46 -19.93 -4.99
N PRO A 117 -22.32 -19.04 -5.51
CA PRO A 117 -22.74 -17.85 -4.77
C PRO A 117 -23.50 -18.34 -3.53
N GLY A 118 -22.88 -18.23 -2.36
CA GLY A 118 -23.62 -18.38 -1.11
C GLY A 118 -24.44 -17.12 -0.87
N ASP A 119 -25.68 -17.28 -0.44
CA ASP A 119 -26.64 -16.17 -0.23
C ASP A 119 -26.14 -15.12 0.77
N ILE A 120 -25.23 -15.50 1.67
CA ILE A 120 -24.66 -14.62 2.70
C ILE A 120 -23.17 -14.39 2.46
N THR A 121 -22.81 -13.10 2.46
CA THR A 121 -21.43 -12.63 2.36
C THR A 121 -20.96 -11.97 3.65
N LEU A 122 -19.65 -11.78 3.80
CA LEU A 122 -19.09 -11.07 4.95
C LEU A 122 -19.58 -9.61 5.02
N ASP A 123 -19.82 -8.98 3.87
CA ASP A 123 -20.29 -7.59 3.83
C ASP A 123 -21.75 -7.49 4.29
N THR A 124 -22.58 -8.49 3.94
CA THR A 124 -23.94 -8.63 4.48
C THR A 124 -23.92 -8.72 6.01
N LEU A 125 -23.08 -9.60 6.58
CA LEU A 125 -22.96 -9.72 8.05
C LEU A 125 -22.45 -8.46 8.74
N ARG A 126 -21.65 -7.64 8.04
CA ARG A 126 -21.14 -6.37 8.57
C ARG A 126 -22.18 -5.26 8.57
N GLN A 127 -23.21 -5.37 7.74
CA GLN A 127 -24.29 -4.37 7.65
C GLN A 127 -25.45 -4.68 8.60
N ASP A 128 -25.56 -5.92 9.10
CA ASP A 128 -26.59 -6.34 10.05
C ASP A 128 -26.38 -5.69 11.44
N ALA A 129 -27.12 -4.62 11.71
CA ALA A 129 -27.01 -3.85 12.94
C ALA A 129 -27.36 -4.66 14.21
N GLU A 130 -28.31 -5.59 14.12
CA GLU A 130 -28.73 -6.40 15.27
C GLU A 130 -27.66 -7.42 15.64
N LEU A 131 -27.08 -8.09 14.64
CA LEU A 131 -25.98 -9.03 14.84
C LEU A 131 -24.75 -8.32 15.41
N LEU A 132 -24.44 -7.12 14.89
CA LEU A 132 -23.38 -6.28 15.44
C LEU A 132 -23.61 -5.90 16.90
N ALA A 133 -24.84 -5.55 17.28
CA ALA A 133 -25.20 -5.21 18.65
C ALA A 133 -25.04 -6.41 19.59
N LYS A 134 -25.50 -7.60 19.17
CA LYS A 134 -25.31 -8.85 19.93
C LYS A 134 -23.83 -9.17 20.17
N VAL A 135 -23.01 -9.10 19.11
CA VAL A 135 -21.56 -9.37 19.22
C VAL A 135 -20.86 -8.34 20.11
N THR A 136 -21.20 -7.05 19.98
CA THR A 136 -20.59 -5.98 20.78
C THR A 136 -20.97 -6.09 22.25
N LYS A 137 -22.21 -6.51 22.56
CA LYS A 137 -22.65 -6.78 23.92
C LYS A 137 -21.92 -7.97 24.56
N LYS A 138 -21.67 -9.03 23.78
CA LYS A 138 -20.97 -10.24 24.24
C LYS A 138 -19.46 -10.04 24.38
N PHE A 139 -18.88 -9.14 23.59
CA PHE A 139 -17.45 -8.88 23.52
C PHE A 139 -17.16 -7.36 23.54
N PRO A 140 -17.23 -6.71 24.72
CA PRO A 140 -17.22 -5.25 24.85
C PRO A 140 -15.91 -4.58 24.39
N GLU A 141 -14.79 -5.29 24.46
CA GLU A 141 -13.47 -4.88 23.96
C GLU A 141 -13.40 -4.65 22.44
N LEU A 142 -14.42 -5.10 21.68
CA LEU A 142 -14.58 -4.81 20.26
C LEU A 142 -15.37 -3.53 19.97
N ALA A 143 -15.78 -2.76 21.00
CA ALA A 143 -16.40 -1.44 20.86
C ALA A 143 -15.33 -0.34 20.69
N SER A 144 -15.61 0.66 19.84
CA SER A 144 -14.57 1.62 19.39
C SER A 144 -14.32 2.74 20.38
N THR A 145 -15.27 3.01 21.25
CA THR A 145 -15.37 4.36 21.79
C THR A 145 -16.16 4.48 23.08
N GLU A 146 -16.86 3.44 23.54
CA GLU A 146 -17.70 3.57 24.72
C GLU A 146 -17.53 2.31 25.56
N ARG A 147 -16.58 2.34 26.50
CA ARG A 147 -16.71 1.47 27.66
C ARG A 147 -17.89 2.04 28.44
N THR A 148 -18.98 1.30 28.50
CA THR A 148 -19.98 1.47 29.54
C THR A 148 -19.21 1.46 30.86
N ALA A 149 -19.28 2.54 31.63
CA ALA A 149 -18.56 2.67 32.88
C ALA A 149 -19.02 1.55 33.82
N GLU A 150 -18.24 0.47 33.92
CA GLU A 150 -18.43 -0.52 34.97
C GLU A 150 -18.32 0.20 36.32
N ALA A 151 -19.26 -0.08 37.21
CA ALA A 151 -19.31 0.53 38.53
C ALA A 151 -17.99 0.25 39.26
N LYS A 152 -17.25 1.31 39.59
CA LYS A 152 -15.94 1.22 40.23
C LYS A 152 -16.10 0.54 41.60
N PRO A 153 -15.49 -0.64 41.83
CA PRO A 153 -15.59 -1.29 43.14
C PRO A 153 -14.87 -0.46 44.21
N THR A 154 -15.41 -0.39 45.42
CA THR A 154 -14.84 0.31 46.57
C THR A 154 -13.93 -0.61 47.40
N GLY A 155 -12.83 -0.09 47.95
CA GLY A 155 -11.88 -0.85 48.78
C GLY A 155 -10.68 -1.42 48.01
N SER A 156 -10.02 -2.46 48.53
CA SER A 156 -8.85 -3.12 47.88
C SER A 156 -9.18 -3.70 46.50
N ALA A 157 -10.44 -4.09 46.28
CA ALA A 157 -10.96 -4.48 44.97
C ALA A 157 -10.87 -3.37 43.90
N SER A 158 -10.84 -2.08 44.31
CA SER A 158 -10.62 -0.95 43.41
C SER A 158 -9.21 -0.95 42.82
N GLY A 159 -8.21 -1.39 43.60
CA GLY A 159 -6.83 -1.48 43.17
C GLY A 159 -6.62 -2.58 42.13
N LEU A 160 -7.19 -3.77 42.37
CA LEU A 160 -7.11 -4.89 41.42
C LEU A 160 -7.85 -4.57 40.11
N TRP A 161 -9.05 -4.00 40.19
CA TRP A 161 -9.80 -3.56 39.00
C TRP A 161 -9.02 -2.54 38.16
N LEU A 162 -8.33 -1.59 38.81
CA LEU A 162 -7.47 -0.63 38.11
C LEU A 162 -6.29 -1.33 37.42
N LEU A 163 -5.67 -2.30 38.09
CA LEU A 163 -4.59 -3.10 37.50
C LEU A 163 -5.08 -3.92 36.30
N ASP A 164 -6.26 -4.53 36.37
CA ASP A 164 -6.85 -5.26 35.24
C ASP A 164 -7.12 -4.33 34.06
N GLN A 165 -7.62 -3.11 34.32
CA GLN A 165 -7.80 -2.09 33.30
C GLN A 165 -6.47 -1.67 32.65
N GLN A 166 -5.42 -1.53 33.46
CA GLN A 166 -4.07 -1.21 32.99
C GLN A 166 -3.44 -2.37 32.21
N VAL A 167 -3.64 -3.62 32.62
CA VAL A 167 -3.19 -4.82 31.89
C VAL A 167 -3.91 -4.90 30.54
N ALA A 168 -5.22 -4.67 30.50
CA ALA A 168 -5.96 -4.61 29.23
C ALA A 168 -5.42 -3.50 28.32
N ALA A 169 -5.17 -2.30 28.86
CA ALA A 169 -4.56 -1.21 28.10
C ALA A 169 -3.15 -1.61 27.61
N ALA A 170 -2.33 -2.24 28.44
CA ALA A 170 -1.00 -2.72 28.09
C ALA A 170 -1.05 -3.76 26.95
N LYS A 171 -1.95 -4.76 27.04
CA LYS A 171 -2.21 -5.76 25.97
C LYS A 171 -2.54 -5.07 24.64
N THR A 172 -3.38 -4.03 24.63
CA THR A 172 -3.68 -3.29 23.38
C THR A 172 -2.48 -2.49 22.87
N SER A 173 -1.71 -1.86 23.77
CA SER A 173 -0.55 -1.04 23.43
C SER A 173 0.67 -1.83 22.93
N ALA A 174 0.73 -3.14 23.24
CA ALA A 174 1.76 -4.04 22.74
C ALA A 174 1.76 -4.14 21.20
N PHE A 175 0.61 -3.85 20.57
CA PHE A 175 0.47 -3.80 19.13
C PHE A 175 0.45 -2.35 18.63
N SER A 176 1.03 -2.10 17.46
CA SER A 176 0.80 -0.81 16.78
C SER A 176 -0.70 -0.63 16.49
N ALA A 177 -1.21 0.60 16.61
CA ALA A 177 -2.64 0.89 16.41
C ALA A 177 -3.22 0.31 15.11
N GLY A 178 -2.47 0.36 14.01
CA GLY A 178 -2.89 -0.25 12.75
C GLY A 178 -2.96 -1.78 12.78
N THR A 179 -2.07 -2.45 13.52
CA THR A 179 -2.13 -3.91 13.70
C THR A 179 -3.32 -4.29 14.57
N TYR A 180 -3.54 -3.58 15.68
CA TYR A 180 -4.66 -3.85 16.58
C TYR A 180 -6.01 -3.63 15.87
N ASN A 181 -6.17 -2.55 15.09
CA ASN A 181 -7.37 -2.30 14.31
C ASN A 181 -7.63 -3.39 13.25
N ASN A 182 -6.57 -3.93 12.63
CA ASN A 182 -6.69 -5.06 11.72
C ASN A 182 -7.15 -6.32 12.44
N LEU A 183 -6.54 -6.66 13.58
CA LEU A 183 -6.94 -7.79 14.41
C LEU A 183 -8.41 -7.66 14.83
N ARG A 184 -8.80 -6.49 15.33
CA ARG A 184 -10.19 -6.20 15.72
C ARG A 184 -11.18 -6.38 14.56
N THR A 185 -10.80 -5.99 13.35
CA THR A 185 -11.62 -6.23 12.15
C THR A 185 -11.77 -7.73 11.88
N GLN A 186 -10.70 -8.51 12.03
CA GLN A 186 -10.69 -9.97 11.84
C GLN A 186 -11.52 -10.67 12.92
N TRP A 187 -11.36 -10.27 14.19
CA TRP A 187 -12.12 -10.76 15.33
C TRP A 187 -13.61 -10.52 15.15
N ARG A 188 -14.00 -9.28 14.87
CA ARG A 188 -15.40 -8.92 14.62
C ARG A 188 -15.99 -9.77 13.49
N SER A 189 -15.25 -9.95 12.39
CA SER A 189 -15.71 -10.73 11.24
C SER A 189 -15.96 -12.20 11.59
N PHE A 190 -15.10 -12.80 12.41
CA PHE A 190 -15.26 -14.18 12.86
C PHE A 190 -16.43 -14.33 13.86
N LEU A 191 -16.58 -13.40 14.78
CA LEU A 191 -17.65 -13.43 15.77
C LEU A 191 -19.03 -13.25 15.15
N LEU A 192 -19.16 -12.38 14.14
CA LEU A 192 -20.40 -12.25 13.37
C LEU A 192 -20.74 -13.56 12.66
N PHE A 193 -19.75 -14.21 12.04
CA PHE A 193 -19.94 -15.51 11.41
C PHE A 193 -20.42 -16.57 12.42
N CYS A 194 -19.77 -16.66 13.58
CA CYS A 194 -20.16 -17.60 14.63
C CYS A 194 -21.57 -17.33 15.16
N GLU A 195 -21.91 -16.07 15.45
CA GLU A 195 -23.21 -15.70 15.98
C GLU A 195 -24.34 -15.94 14.97
N TYR A 196 -24.09 -15.66 13.67
CA TYR A 196 -25.06 -15.89 12.60
C TYR A 196 -25.39 -17.38 12.43
N TYR A 197 -24.38 -18.25 12.47
CA TYR A 197 -24.56 -19.70 12.32
C TYR A 197 -24.80 -20.45 13.64
N GLY A 198 -24.92 -19.74 14.78
CA GLY A 198 -25.10 -20.35 16.10
C GLY A 198 -23.92 -21.23 16.54
N LEU A 199 -22.70 -20.94 16.08
CA LEU A 199 -21.50 -21.71 16.38
C LEU A 199 -20.75 -21.13 17.60
N PRO A 200 -20.10 -21.97 18.42
CA PRO A 200 -19.25 -21.49 19.50
C PRO A 200 -18.03 -20.76 18.92
N ALA A 201 -17.86 -19.50 19.33
CA ALA A 201 -16.72 -18.67 18.93
C ALA A 201 -15.44 -19.02 19.70
N LEU A 202 -15.56 -19.27 21.00
CA LEU A 202 -14.48 -19.57 21.93
C LEU A 202 -14.92 -20.71 22.86
N PRO A 203 -14.21 -21.86 22.90
CA PRO A 203 -13.19 -22.31 21.96
C PRO A 203 -13.79 -22.71 20.61
N THR A 204 -13.04 -22.52 19.52
CA THR A 204 -13.44 -22.95 18.17
C THR A 204 -12.79 -24.27 17.76
N THR A 205 -13.43 -24.98 16.83
CA THR A 205 -12.93 -26.26 16.27
C THR A 205 -12.26 -26.07 14.91
N SER A 206 -11.43 -27.03 14.49
CA SER A 206 -10.82 -27.03 13.15
C SER A 206 -11.87 -27.02 12.03
N ALA A 207 -12.97 -27.74 12.21
CA ALA A 207 -14.08 -27.78 11.27
C ALA A 207 -14.75 -26.40 11.13
N THR A 208 -14.95 -25.68 12.24
CA THR A 208 -15.49 -24.31 12.20
C THR A 208 -14.53 -23.33 11.50
N LEU A 209 -13.21 -23.46 11.71
CA LEU A 209 -12.24 -22.67 10.95
C LEU A 209 -12.24 -22.97 9.46
N ALA A 210 -12.38 -24.24 9.07
CA ALA A 210 -12.48 -24.65 7.68
C ALA A 210 -13.73 -24.06 7.02
N ARG A 211 -14.89 -24.12 7.69
CA ARG A 211 -16.13 -23.46 7.27
C ARG A 211 -15.96 -21.95 7.15
N TYR A 212 -15.32 -21.32 8.13
CA TYR A 212 -15.06 -19.88 8.11
C TYR A 212 -14.13 -19.47 6.95
N ALA A 213 -13.05 -20.23 6.71
CA ALA A 213 -12.14 -19.98 5.58
C ALA A 213 -12.86 -20.08 4.23
N LEU A 214 -13.77 -21.05 4.09
CA LEU A 214 -14.60 -21.21 2.90
C LEU A 214 -15.61 -20.05 2.77
N PHE A 215 -16.29 -19.68 3.85
CA PHE A 215 -17.19 -18.52 3.90
C PHE A 215 -16.48 -17.23 3.47
N LEU A 216 -15.28 -16.98 4.02
CA LEU A 216 -14.47 -15.82 3.68
C LEU A 216 -14.10 -15.76 2.20
N SER A 217 -13.94 -16.90 1.53
CA SER A 217 -13.61 -16.92 0.10
C SER A 217 -14.69 -16.30 -0.80
N ARG A 218 -15.94 -16.22 -0.31
CA ARG A 218 -17.06 -15.57 -1.00
C ARG A 218 -16.89 -14.05 -1.11
N SER A 219 -16.23 -13.43 -0.12
CA SER A 219 -16.00 -11.97 -0.08
C SER A 219 -14.53 -11.60 -0.34
N CYS A 220 -13.60 -12.45 0.08
CA CYS A 220 -12.16 -12.23 -0.04
C CYS A 220 -11.63 -12.88 -1.32
N LYS A 221 -11.28 -12.04 -2.30
CA LYS A 221 -10.71 -12.52 -3.58
C LYS A 221 -9.36 -13.23 -3.40
N SER A 222 -8.55 -12.82 -2.42
CA SER A 222 -7.20 -13.35 -2.22
C SER A 222 -7.16 -14.44 -1.14
N PRO A 223 -6.61 -15.64 -1.43
CA PRO A 223 -6.39 -16.69 -0.44
C PRO A 223 -5.50 -16.23 0.72
N ASN A 224 -4.56 -15.32 0.46
CA ASN A 224 -3.69 -14.78 1.51
C ASN A 224 -4.47 -13.91 2.50
N THR A 225 -5.50 -13.19 2.03
CA THR A 225 -6.40 -12.45 2.91
C THR A 225 -7.17 -13.40 3.82
N VAL A 226 -7.69 -14.51 3.28
CA VAL A 226 -8.37 -15.53 4.09
C VAL A 226 -7.47 -16.06 5.20
N LYS A 227 -6.21 -16.40 4.89
CA LYS A 227 -5.21 -16.83 5.89
C LYS A 227 -4.99 -15.79 6.99
N ILE A 228 -4.92 -14.51 6.64
CA ILE A 228 -4.77 -13.42 7.61
C ILE A 228 -5.97 -13.36 8.57
N TYR A 229 -7.19 -13.53 8.08
CA TYR A 229 -8.38 -13.54 8.93
C TYR A 229 -8.42 -14.77 9.85
N VAL A 230 -8.07 -15.95 9.35
CA VAL A 230 -7.97 -17.18 10.16
C VAL A 230 -6.88 -17.05 11.24
N HIS A 231 -5.73 -16.45 10.90
CA HIS A 231 -4.71 -16.11 11.90
C HIS A 231 -5.24 -15.16 12.97
N GLY A 232 -6.08 -14.19 12.60
CA GLY A 232 -6.79 -13.32 13.55
C GLY A 232 -7.62 -14.09 14.58
N VAL A 233 -8.28 -15.18 14.17
CA VAL A 233 -9.05 -16.05 15.09
C VAL A 233 -8.14 -16.71 16.12
N ARG A 234 -6.95 -17.17 15.71
CA ARG A 234 -5.97 -17.74 16.64
C ARG A 234 -5.49 -16.72 17.66
N GLN A 235 -5.26 -15.47 17.23
CA GLN A 235 -4.94 -14.38 18.13
C GLN A 235 -6.10 -14.07 19.09
N LEU A 236 -7.36 -14.13 18.63
CA LEU A 236 -8.52 -13.94 19.49
C LEU A 236 -8.54 -14.95 20.65
N HIS A 237 -8.27 -16.22 20.37
CA HIS A 237 -8.21 -17.26 21.41
C HIS A 237 -7.15 -16.94 22.46
N LEU A 238 -5.95 -16.53 22.03
CA LEU A 238 -4.87 -16.12 22.94
C LEU A 238 -5.22 -14.88 23.76
N PHE A 239 -6.02 -13.96 23.22
CA PHE A 239 -6.43 -12.75 23.94
C PHE A 239 -7.39 -13.05 25.10
N TYR A 240 -8.22 -14.09 24.95
CA TYR A 240 -9.16 -14.59 25.97
C TYR A 240 -8.61 -15.79 26.75
N ASP A 241 -7.30 -16.02 26.68
CA ASP A 241 -6.61 -17.09 27.42
C ASP A 241 -7.14 -18.52 27.10
N PHE A 242 -7.70 -18.72 25.90
CA PHE A 242 -8.07 -20.03 25.37
C PHE A 242 -6.94 -20.65 24.54
N PRO A 243 -6.84 -21.99 24.49
CA PRO A 243 -5.89 -22.66 23.61
C PRO A 243 -6.21 -22.32 22.15
N PRO A 244 -5.23 -21.83 21.36
CA PRO A 244 -5.48 -21.48 19.97
C PRO A 244 -5.69 -22.76 19.15
N PRO A 245 -6.61 -22.75 18.17
CA PRO A 245 -6.79 -23.88 17.28
C PRO A 245 -5.49 -24.16 16.49
N PRO A 246 -5.19 -25.44 16.20
CA PRO A 246 -3.93 -25.85 15.60
C PRO A 246 -3.78 -25.32 14.17
N ASP A 247 -2.61 -24.75 13.86
CA ASP A 247 -2.29 -24.23 12.51
C ASP A 247 -2.19 -25.34 11.47
N SER A 248 -1.79 -26.53 11.92
CA SER A 248 -1.54 -27.72 11.11
C SER A 248 -2.77 -28.60 10.94
N ALA A 249 -3.96 -28.12 11.32
CA ALA A 249 -5.21 -28.86 11.11
C ALA A 249 -5.32 -29.27 9.62
N PHE A 250 -5.37 -30.58 9.39
CA PHE A 250 -5.33 -31.15 8.04
C PHE A 250 -6.47 -30.62 7.15
N GLU A 251 -7.68 -30.56 7.70
CA GLU A 251 -8.86 -30.01 7.01
C GLU A 251 -8.65 -28.56 6.54
N LEU A 252 -8.13 -27.70 7.43
CA LEU A 252 -7.87 -26.29 7.11
C LEU A 252 -6.81 -26.15 6.02
N LYS A 253 -5.77 -27.00 6.05
CA LYS A 253 -4.74 -27.04 5.01
C LYS A 253 -5.32 -27.43 3.66
N LEU A 254 -6.20 -28.45 3.61
CA LEU A 254 -6.88 -28.86 2.39
C LEU A 254 -7.76 -27.73 1.82
N VAL A 255 -8.50 -27.02 2.67
CA VAL A 255 -9.29 -25.85 2.25
C VAL A 255 -8.39 -24.78 1.65
N PHE A 256 -7.28 -24.42 2.30
CA PHE A 256 -6.36 -23.43 1.73
C PHE A 256 -5.72 -23.87 0.41
N MET A 257 -5.41 -25.16 0.25
CA MET A 257 -4.92 -25.71 -1.02
C MET A 257 -5.98 -25.61 -2.11
N SER A 258 -7.23 -25.93 -1.78
CA SER A 258 -8.37 -25.77 -2.72
C SER A 258 -8.55 -24.31 -3.11
N LEU A 259 -8.57 -23.39 -2.14
CA LEU A 259 -8.69 -21.95 -2.41
C LEU A 259 -7.52 -21.42 -3.26
N ALA A 260 -6.30 -21.91 -3.04
CA ALA A 260 -5.15 -21.52 -3.85
C ALA A 260 -5.26 -22.01 -5.31
N ARG A 261 -5.79 -23.21 -5.54
CA ARG A 261 -5.97 -23.78 -6.89
C ARG A 261 -7.08 -23.08 -7.67
N HIS A 262 -8.18 -22.72 -7.01
CA HIS A 262 -9.36 -22.15 -7.67
C HIS A 262 -9.42 -20.62 -7.61
N SER A 263 -8.48 -19.97 -6.93
CA SER A 263 -8.41 -18.51 -6.87
C SER A 263 -7.96 -17.93 -8.20
N THR A 264 -8.85 -17.17 -8.85
CA THR A 264 -8.54 -16.36 -10.03
C THR A 264 -7.86 -15.02 -9.69
N HIS A 265 -7.68 -14.72 -8.39
CA HIS A 265 -7.12 -13.43 -7.97
C HIS A 265 -5.65 -13.28 -8.36
N THR A 266 -5.40 -12.30 -9.22
CA THR A 266 -4.06 -11.83 -9.54
C THR A 266 -3.73 -10.60 -8.68
N PRO A 267 -2.64 -10.60 -7.90
CA PRO A 267 -2.24 -9.44 -7.11
C PRO A 267 -2.00 -8.21 -7.99
N GLN A 268 -2.80 -7.16 -7.81
CA GLN A 268 -2.59 -5.90 -8.51
C GLN A 268 -1.38 -5.15 -7.95
N GLN A 269 -0.24 -5.42 -8.55
CA GLN A 269 1.01 -4.77 -8.26
C GLN A 269 1.05 -3.35 -8.83
N LYS A 270 1.30 -2.35 -7.96
CA LYS A 270 1.42 -0.95 -8.39
C LYS A 270 2.68 -0.75 -9.25
N LEU A 271 2.56 0.01 -10.34
CA LEU A 271 3.67 0.26 -11.27
C LEU A 271 4.78 1.09 -10.61
N PRO A 272 6.05 0.89 -10.99
CA PRO A 272 7.16 1.72 -10.54
C PRO A 272 7.10 3.12 -11.16
N ILE A 273 7.41 4.16 -10.38
CA ILE A 273 7.67 5.51 -10.94
C ILE A 273 9.11 5.53 -11.44
N THR A 274 9.32 5.72 -12.73
CA THR A 274 10.67 5.79 -13.31
C THR A 274 11.20 7.23 -13.34
N PRO A 275 12.51 7.46 -13.55
CA PRO A 275 13.06 8.81 -13.72
C PRO A 275 12.38 9.59 -14.84
N GLU A 276 12.00 8.93 -15.94
CA GLU A 276 11.31 9.53 -17.07
C GLU A 276 9.93 10.05 -16.64
N ILE A 277 9.17 9.23 -15.89
CA ILE A 277 7.88 9.64 -15.32
C ILE A 277 8.05 10.84 -14.39
N LEU A 278 9.11 10.87 -13.56
CA LEU A 278 9.39 12.02 -12.69
C LEU A 278 9.70 13.28 -13.49
N LEU A 279 10.45 13.18 -14.59
CA LEU A 279 10.75 14.31 -15.47
C LEU A 279 9.49 14.80 -16.20
N SER A 280 8.60 13.91 -16.64
CA SER A 280 7.30 14.29 -17.19
C SER A 280 6.41 14.99 -16.17
N ILE A 281 6.45 14.57 -14.89
CA ILE A 281 5.74 15.28 -13.82
C ILE A 281 6.40 16.64 -13.56
N ARG A 282 7.74 16.72 -13.62
CA ARG A 282 8.49 17.95 -13.37
C ARG A 282 8.10 19.08 -14.32
N SER A 283 7.87 18.79 -15.59
CA SER A 283 7.49 19.80 -16.60
C SER A 283 6.13 20.43 -16.32
N LEU A 284 5.26 19.74 -15.57
CA LEU A 284 3.94 20.25 -15.17
C LEU A 284 3.98 21.09 -13.88
N LEU A 285 5.09 21.05 -13.14
CA LEU A 285 5.22 21.71 -11.86
C LEU A 285 5.86 23.09 -11.97
N GLU A 286 5.09 24.11 -11.63
CA GLU A 286 5.61 25.46 -11.41
C GLU A 286 6.27 25.60 -10.03
N LEU A 287 7.60 25.56 -9.95
CA LEU A 287 8.33 25.59 -8.67
C LEU A 287 8.31 26.94 -7.94
N ARG A 288 7.74 28.00 -8.54
CA ARG A 288 7.46 29.26 -7.84
C ARG A 288 6.32 29.09 -6.83
N ARG A 289 5.41 28.14 -7.08
CA ARG A 289 4.30 27.83 -6.17
C ARG A 289 4.79 26.96 -5.01
N PRO A 290 4.55 27.35 -3.74
CA PRO A 290 5.06 26.60 -2.59
C PRO A 290 4.59 25.13 -2.55
N LEU A 291 3.33 24.86 -2.88
CA LEU A 291 2.79 23.49 -2.94
C LEU A 291 3.57 22.62 -3.94
N HIS A 292 3.86 23.13 -5.14
CA HIS A 292 4.56 22.39 -6.19
C HIS A 292 6.03 22.16 -5.82
N ALA A 293 6.68 23.16 -5.23
CA ALA A 293 8.04 23.02 -4.69
C ALA A 293 8.09 21.91 -3.62
N THR A 294 7.12 21.87 -2.72
CA THR A 294 7.03 20.83 -1.69
C THR A 294 6.78 19.45 -2.27
N LEU A 295 5.82 19.31 -3.20
CA LEU A 295 5.57 18.03 -3.87
C LEU A 295 6.82 17.53 -4.60
N TRP A 296 7.52 18.42 -5.30
CA TRP A 296 8.76 18.07 -6.00
C TRP A 296 9.85 17.57 -5.06
N ALA A 297 10.08 18.27 -3.95
CA ALA A 297 11.04 17.85 -2.93
C ALA A 297 10.70 16.46 -2.36
N VAL A 298 9.42 16.21 -2.04
CA VAL A 298 8.96 14.90 -1.54
C VAL A 298 9.14 13.78 -2.58
N PHE A 299 8.86 14.06 -3.86
CA PHE A 299 9.00 13.07 -4.92
C PHE A 299 10.46 12.66 -5.12
N CYS A 300 11.37 13.63 -5.20
CA CYS A 300 12.81 13.36 -5.32
C CYS A 300 13.34 12.61 -4.09
N ILE A 301 13.06 13.10 -2.88
CA ILE A 301 13.51 12.45 -1.64
C ILE A 301 12.90 11.05 -1.54
N GLY A 302 11.60 10.88 -1.77
CA GLY A 302 10.92 9.60 -1.68
C GLY A 302 11.45 8.56 -2.68
N PHE A 303 11.80 9.00 -3.90
CA PHE A 303 12.41 8.15 -4.92
C PHE A 303 13.82 7.69 -4.53
N PHE A 304 14.72 8.61 -4.14
CA PHE A 304 16.11 8.26 -3.84
C PHE A 304 16.30 7.60 -2.47
N THR A 305 15.42 7.86 -1.49
CA THR A 305 15.51 7.26 -0.14
C THR A 305 14.76 5.94 0.00
N LEU A 306 13.91 5.57 -0.97
CA LEU A 306 13.10 4.34 -0.95
C LEU A 306 12.18 4.22 0.27
N LEU A 307 11.87 5.35 0.89
CA LEU A 307 11.08 5.38 2.10
C LEU A 307 9.61 5.07 1.80
N ARG A 308 8.96 4.49 2.80
CA ARG A 308 7.50 4.36 2.78
C ARG A 308 6.90 5.74 2.95
N LYS A 309 5.73 6.00 2.36
CA LYS A 309 5.01 7.27 2.55
C LYS A 309 4.82 7.65 4.03
N SER A 310 4.61 6.66 4.91
CA SER A 310 4.49 6.85 6.37
C SER A 310 5.74 7.33 7.08
N ASN A 311 6.90 7.18 6.44
CA ASN A 311 8.15 7.75 6.94
C ASN A 311 8.48 9.09 6.28
N LEU A 312 7.77 9.48 5.21
CA LEU A 312 7.98 10.75 4.52
C LEU A 312 7.07 11.84 5.08
N VAL A 313 5.79 11.51 5.24
CA VAL A 313 4.71 12.43 5.60
C VAL A 313 3.76 11.78 6.61
N PRO A 314 3.16 12.55 7.54
CA PRO A 314 2.20 12.02 8.50
C PRO A 314 0.88 11.59 7.85
N PRO A 315 0.09 10.71 8.50
CA PRO A 315 -1.21 10.27 7.99
C PRO A 315 -2.26 11.39 8.01
N SER A 316 -2.23 12.24 9.02
CA SER A 316 -3.08 13.42 9.16
C SER A 316 -2.29 14.55 9.84
N ARG A 317 -2.80 15.79 9.78
CA ARG A 317 -2.16 16.95 10.41
C ARG A 317 -2.05 16.76 11.93
N ALA A 318 -3.15 16.31 12.57
CA ALA A 318 -3.21 16.07 14.02
C ALA A 318 -2.33 14.89 14.48
N ALA A 319 -2.03 13.94 13.60
CA ALA A 319 -1.19 12.79 13.92
C ALA A 319 0.32 13.08 13.77
N PHE A 320 0.71 14.31 13.41
CA PHE A 320 2.12 14.68 13.34
C PHE A 320 2.77 14.59 14.73
N SER A 321 4.02 14.12 14.74
CA SER A 321 4.82 13.97 15.94
C SER A 321 6.28 14.01 15.50
N ALA A 322 7.04 14.98 16.02
CA ALA A 322 8.45 15.20 15.70
C ALA A 322 9.32 13.96 15.98
N ASP A 323 8.89 13.17 16.96
CA ASP A 323 9.49 11.90 17.34
C ASP A 323 9.38 10.79 16.28
N LYS A 324 8.26 10.75 15.56
CA LYS A 324 7.88 9.65 14.66
C LYS A 324 8.05 9.99 13.18
N HIS A 325 7.94 11.27 12.83
CA HIS A 325 7.90 11.74 11.46
C HIS A 325 9.12 12.62 11.16
N LEU A 326 9.44 12.78 9.87
CA LEU A 326 10.56 13.62 9.46
C LEU A 326 10.28 15.09 9.79
N THR A 327 11.24 15.70 10.48
CA THR A 327 11.30 17.14 10.75
C THR A 327 12.34 17.81 9.84
N ARG A 328 12.36 19.15 9.81
CA ARG A 328 13.41 19.91 9.12
C ARG A 328 14.81 19.55 9.64
N ALA A 329 14.97 19.40 10.96
CA ALA A 329 16.22 19.00 11.60
C ALA A 329 16.65 17.56 11.27
N SER A 330 15.69 16.70 10.88
CA SER A 330 15.99 15.33 10.44
C SER A 330 16.63 15.28 9.05
N LEU A 331 16.55 16.35 8.27
CA LEU A 331 17.06 16.48 6.91
C LEU A 331 18.24 17.46 6.88
N GLN A 332 19.45 16.94 7.06
CA GLN A 332 20.67 17.75 7.13
C GLN A 332 21.26 17.93 5.73
N LEU A 333 21.36 19.18 5.29
CA LEU A 333 22.02 19.54 4.03
C LEU A 333 23.53 19.45 4.19
N THR A 334 24.21 18.78 3.26
CA THR A 334 25.67 18.74 3.16
C THR A 334 26.12 19.28 1.80
N PRO A 335 27.41 19.63 1.60
CA PRO A 335 27.92 20.01 0.28
C PRO A 335 27.68 18.90 -0.76
N ASP A 336 27.91 17.65 -0.36
CA ASP A 336 27.80 16.47 -1.23
C ASP A 336 26.37 15.95 -1.40
N GLY A 337 25.38 16.46 -0.65
CA GLY A 337 24.05 15.85 -0.64
C GLY A 337 23.12 16.25 0.50
N LEU A 338 22.36 15.26 0.97
CA LEU A 338 21.38 15.35 2.04
C LEU A 338 21.49 14.10 2.93
N ILE A 339 21.54 14.27 4.25
CA ILE A 339 21.49 13.16 5.21
C ILE A 339 20.11 13.13 5.84
N VAL A 340 19.37 12.04 5.60
CA VAL A 340 18.03 11.82 6.16
C VAL A 340 18.13 10.94 7.40
N ARG A 341 17.75 11.47 8.57
CA ARG A 341 17.76 10.76 9.85
C ARG A 341 16.35 10.25 10.17
N ILE A 342 16.23 8.96 10.43
CA ILE A 342 14.96 8.31 10.76
C ILE A 342 15.08 7.60 12.10
N THR A 343 14.29 8.07 13.04
CA THR A 343 14.21 7.57 14.42
C THR A 343 13.17 6.46 14.57
N TRP A 344 12.14 6.45 13.71
CA TRP A 344 10.99 5.55 13.84
C TRP A 344 10.59 4.90 12.51
N SER A 345 10.14 3.65 12.58
CA SER A 345 9.44 3.00 11.47
C SER A 345 8.55 1.87 11.96
N LYS A 346 7.64 1.36 11.11
CA LYS A 346 6.79 0.21 11.43
C LYS A 346 7.56 -1.01 11.99
N THR A 347 8.79 -1.24 11.54
CA THR A 347 9.65 -2.35 11.98
C THR A 347 10.64 -1.98 13.08
N ARG A 348 10.69 -0.71 13.48
CA ARG A 348 11.62 -0.17 14.50
C ARG A 348 10.84 0.66 15.50
N GLN A 349 9.85 0.03 16.14
CA GLN A 349 8.90 0.72 17.02
C GLN A 349 9.57 1.17 18.32
N PHE A 350 10.62 0.45 18.78
CA PHE A 350 11.38 0.72 20.00
C PHE A 350 12.57 1.67 19.83
N ARG A 351 12.72 2.33 18.67
CA ARG A 351 13.76 3.36 18.41
C ARG A 351 15.21 2.97 18.72
N GLN A 352 15.52 1.67 18.81
CA GLN A 352 16.80 1.13 19.27
C GLN A 352 18.04 1.59 18.48
N LYS A 353 17.86 2.18 17.29
CA LYS A 353 18.95 2.79 16.51
C LYS A 353 18.37 3.84 15.56
N VAL A 354 19.12 4.88 15.24
CA VAL A 354 18.76 5.87 14.21
C VAL A 354 19.25 5.37 12.86
N LEU A 355 18.39 5.41 11.83
CA LEU A 355 18.80 5.14 10.45
C LEU A 355 19.23 6.46 9.81
N GLN A 356 20.47 6.53 9.35
CA GLN A 356 20.95 7.64 8.53
C GLN A 356 21.02 7.19 7.08
N LEU A 357 20.34 7.92 6.20
CA LEU A 357 20.31 7.67 4.77
C LEU A 357 21.00 8.85 4.08
N PRO A 358 22.26 8.69 3.65
CA PRO A 358 22.87 9.69 2.81
C PRO A 358 22.20 9.65 1.43
N VAL A 359 22.01 10.81 0.82
CA VAL A 359 21.43 10.98 -0.51
C VAL A 359 22.34 11.93 -1.27
N ALA A 360 22.97 11.44 -2.35
CA ALA A 360 23.92 12.21 -3.13
C ALA A 360 23.23 13.41 -3.83
N ALA A 361 23.93 14.54 -3.89
CA ALA A 361 23.57 15.64 -4.78
C ALA A 361 23.83 15.24 -6.24
N ILE A 362 23.01 15.76 -7.14
CA ILE A 362 23.19 15.65 -8.58
C ILE A 362 23.23 17.09 -9.13
N PRO A 363 24.38 17.76 -9.12
CA PRO A 363 24.49 19.16 -9.50
C PRO A 363 23.91 19.41 -10.91
N GLY A 364 23.15 20.50 -11.07
CA GLY A 364 22.54 20.88 -12.35
C GLY A 364 21.36 20.03 -12.82
N HIS A 365 21.09 18.88 -12.21
CA HIS A 365 20.04 17.98 -12.68
C HIS A 365 18.69 18.27 -12.01
N PRO A 366 17.56 18.30 -12.74
CA PRO A 366 16.22 18.59 -12.18
C PRO A 366 15.78 17.60 -11.09
N LEU A 367 16.21 16.34 -11.15
CA LEU A 367 15.93 15.31 -10.15
C LEU A 367 16.78 15.42 -8.88
N CYS A 368 17.65 16.42 -8.73
CA CYS A 368 18.51 16.56 -7.57
C CYS A 368 17.70 16.72 -6.27
N PRO A 369 17.72 15.75 -5.34
CA PRO A 369 16.93 15.82 -4.11
C PRO A 369 17.40 16.94 -3.18
N ARG A 370 18.72 17.21 -3.14
CA ARG A 370 19.31 18.33 -2.39
C ARG A 370 18.80 19.68 -2.92
N ALA A 371 18.86 19.90 -4.22
CA ALA A 371 18.41 21.16 -4.83
C ALA A 371 16.91 21.37 -4.65
N ALA A 372 16.10 20.32 -4.85
CA ALA A 372 14.66 20.39 -4.66
C ALA A 372 14.28 20.72 -3.20
N TYR A 373 14.96 20.09 -2.23
CA TYR A 373 14.74 20.36 -0.81
C TYR A 373 15.18 21.78 -0.41
N LEU A 374 16.36 22.22 -0.87
CA LEU A 374 16.88 23.57 -0.62
C LEU A 374 15.95 24.65 -1.18
N HIS A 375 15.46 24.46 -2.40
CA HIS A 375 14.51 25.38 -3.03
C HIS A 375 13.22 25.51 -2.20
N MET A 376 12.68 24.37 -1.73
CA MET A 376 11.51 24.36 -0.86
C MET A 376 11.77 25.05 0.49
N THR A 377 12.93 24.83 1.13
CA THR A 377 13.27 25.51 2.40
C THR A 377 13.38 27.02 2.25
N HIS A 378 13.86 27.51 1.10
CA HIS A 378 13.95 28.95 0.84
C HIS A 378 12.58 29.58 0.63
N LEU A 379 11.66 28.89 -0.06
CA LEU A 379 10.30 29.40 -0.26
C LEU A 379 9.43 29.32 1.00
N LEU A 380 9.66 28.31 1.84
CA LEU A 380 8.88 28.03 3.04
C LEU A 380 9.80 27.90 4.26
N PRO A 381 10.28 29.03 4.81
CA PRO A 381 11.12 29.02 6.01
C PRO A 381 10.30 28.53 7.21
N ALA A 382 10.88 27.64 8.01
CA ALA A 382 10.26 27.05 9.19
C ALA A 382 11.33 26.57 10.18
N SER A 383 10.92 26.36 11.44
CA SER A 383 11.82 25.88 12.50
C SER A 383 12.29 24.44 12.27
N GLY A 384 13.39 24.05 12.94
CA GLY A 384 13.96 22.70 12.88
C GLY A 384 12.98 21.58 13.26
N ASP A 385 12.11 21.84 14.24
CA ASP A 385 11.14 20.86 14.76
C ASP A 385 9.87 20.77 13.91
N SER A 386 9.70 21.72 12.97
CA SER A 386 8.58 21.69 12.04
C SER A 386 8.64 20.45 11.13
N PRO A 387 7.49 19.98 10.63
CA PRO A 387 7.43 18.93 9.62
C PRO A 387 8.39 19.21 8.45
N ALA A 388 9.05 18.16 7.95
CA ALA A 388 10.01 18.28 6.85
C ALA A 388 9.39 18.87 5.57
N PHE A 389 8.09 18.61 5.34
CA PHE A 389 7.36 19.00 4.15
C PHE A 389 6.11 19.79 4.54
N LEU A 390 6.14 21.08 4.26
CA LEU A 390 5.10 22.04 4.61
C LEU A 390 4.43 22.59 3.35
N VAL A 391 3.16 22.93 3.47
CA VAL A 391 2.38 23.60 2.42
C VAL A 391 1.56 24.73 3.05
N PRO A 392 1.25 25.81 2.31
CA PRO A 392 0.35 26.83 2.80
C PRO A 392 -1.06 26.28 3.04
N GLY A 393 -1.62 26.56 4.21
CA GLY A 393 -3.00 26.31 4.60
C GLY A 393 -3.96 27.35 4.04
N SER A 394 -5.27 27.11 4.21
CA SER A 394 -6.34 28.02 3.78
C SER A 394 -6.36 29.34 4.58
N ASP A 395 -5.87 29.28 5.81
CA ASP A 395 -5.70 30.38 6.76
C ASP A 395 -4.34 31.09 6.63
N GLY A 396 -3.53 30.71 5.63
CA GLY A 396 -2.16 31.20 5.46
C GLY A 396 -1.12 30.57 6.39
N SER A 397 -1.52 29.71 7.33
CA SER A 397 -0.58 29.00 8.21
C SER A 397 0.15 27.88 7.47
N LEU A 398 1.37 27.53 7.90
CA LEU A 398 2.10 26.41 7.31
C LEU A 398 1.64 25.08 7.93
N VAL A 399 1.10 24.20 7.09
CA VAL A 399 0.59 22.88 7.52
C VAL A 399 1.42 21.74 6.93
N SER A 400 1.45 20.60 7.62
CA SER A 400 2.13 19.41 7.13
C SER A 400 1.44 18.81 5.89
N LEU A 401 2.25 18.37 4.92
CA LEU A 401 1.75 17.55 3.82
C LEU A 401 1.34 16.18 4.36
N THR A 402 0.15 15.69 4.00
CA THR A 402 -0.37 14.41 4.52
C THR A 402 -0.33 13.29 3.48
N HIS A 403 -0.53 12.04 3.92
CA HIS A 403 -0.68 10.88 3.04
C HIS A 403 -1.69 11.09 1.91
N SER A 404 -2.89 11.58 2.24
CA SER A 404 -3.99 11.72 1.28
C SER A 404 -3.67 12.81 0.26
N THR A 405 -3.19 13.96 0.73
CA THR A 405 -2.78 15.09 -0.13
C THR A 405 -1.68 14.68 -1.09
N LEU A 406 -0.61 14.03 -0.61
CA LEU A 406 0.50 13.57 -1.44
C LEU A 406 0.04 12.61 -2.54
N VAL A 407 -0.76 11.60 -2.19
CA VAL A 407 -1.22 10.58 -3.16
C VAL A 407 -2.25 11.14 -4.13
N SER A 408 -3.13 12.05 -3.66
CA SER A 408 -4.11 12.71 -4.52
C SER A 408 -3.41 13.55 -5.60
N HIS A 409 -2.51 14.45 -5.20
CA HIS A 409 -1.75 15.26 -6.16
C HIS A 409 -0.88 14.42 -7.10
N LEU A 410 -0.24 13.36 -6.59
CA LEU A 410 0.50 12.44 -7.45
C LEU A 410 -0.39 11.86 -8.56
N LYS A 411 -1.62 11.42 -8.22
CA LYS A 411 -2.55 10.86 -9.20
C LYS A 411 -3.00 11.91 -10.22
N THR A 412 -3.31 13.12 -9.77
CA THR A 412 -3.66 14.25 -10.66
C THR A 412 -2.53 14.56 -11.63
N LEU A 413 -1.29 14.65 -11.14
CA LEU A 413 -0.11 14.94 -11.95
C LEU A 413 0.20 13.81 -12.94
N LEU A 414 0.05 12.55 -12.52
CA LEU A 414 0.21 11.40 -13.41
C LEU A 414 -0.82 11.40 -14.53
N GLN A 415 -2.07 11.72 -14.21
CA GLN A 415 -3.15 11.81 -15.21
C GLN A 415 -2.88 12.95 -16.19
N ALA A 416 -2.46 14.13 -15.69
CA ALA A 416 -2.08 15.26 -16.54
C ALA A 416 -0.86 14.96 -17.42
N ALA A 417 0.06 14.10 -16.97
CA ALA A 417 1.21 13.63 -17.74
C ALA A 417 0.87 12.45 -18.69
N GLY A 418 -0.39 12.02 -18.78
CA GLY A 418 -0.84 10.95 -19.68
C GLY A 418 -0.66 9.52 -19.15
N PHE A 419 -0.38 9.33 -17.86
CA PHE A 419 -0.18 8.01 -17.26
C PHE A 419 -1.43 7.50 -16.52
N PRO A 420 -1.65 6.16 -16.47
CA PRO A 420 -2.81 5.56 -15.79
C PRO A 420 -2.68 5.65 -14.26
N SER A 421 -3.23 6.72 -13.67
CA SER A 421 -3.09 7.06 -12.24
C SER A 421 -3.56 5.97 -11.27
N ASN A 422 -4.52 5.13 -11.66
CA ASN A 422 -5.04 4.00 -10.88
C ASN A 422 -3.99 2.91 -10.59
N LYS A 423 -2.99 2.76 -11.47
CA LYS A 423 -1.90 1.78 -11.33
C LYS A 423 -0.77 2.27 -10.42
N PHE A 424 -0.78 3.53 -9.98
CA PHE A 424 0.24 4.12 -9.12
C PHE A 424 -0.25 4.36 -7.69
N SER A 425 0.68 4.45 -6.75
CA SER A 425 0.42 4.80 -5.36
C SER A 425 1.70 5.36 -4.71
N GLY A 426 1.65 5.77 -3.44
CA GLY A 426 2.86 6.11 -2.70
C GLY A 426 3.92 4.98 -2.63
N HIS A 427 3.55 3.71 -2.84
CA HIS A 427 4.51 2.61 -2.92
C HIS A 427 5.30 2.59 -4.25
N SER A 428 4.77 3.25 -5.29
CA SER A 428 5.38 3.30 -6.61
C SER A 428 6.74 4.01 -6.62
N PHE A 429 6.95 5.01 -5.75
CA PHE A 429 8.27 5.65 -5.57
C PHE A 429 9.33 4.66 -5.11
N ARG A 430 9.02 3.87 -4.08
CA ARG A 430 9.93 2.87 -3.53
C ARG A 430 10.26 1.79 -4.55
N ARG A 431 9.26 1.32 -5.32
CA ARG A 431 9.49 0.35 -6.41
C ARG A 431 10.37 0.95 -7.49
N GLY A 432 10.04 2.15 -7.94
CA GLY A 432 10.78 2.92 -8.93
C GLY A 432 12.24 3.11 -8.58
N GLY A 433 12.49 3.68 -7.41
CA GLY A 433 13.85 3.90 -6.94
C GLY A 433 14.64 2.60 -6.73
N ALA A 434 13.98 1.52 -6.30
CA ALA A 434 14.64 0.22 -6.14
C ALA A 434 15.01 -0.40 -7.50
N THR A 435 14.12 -0.31 -8.49
CA THR A 435 14.40 -0.73 -9.87
C THR A 435 15.51 0.12 -10.48
N PHE A 436 15.49 1.43 -10.27
CA PHE A 436 16.56 2.33 -10.73
C PHE A 436 17.90 1.99 -10.08
N ALA A 437 17.93 1.81 -8.76
CA ALA A 437 19.11 1.38 -8.01
C ALA A 437 19.71 0.09 -8.58
N TRP A 438 18.85 -0.90 -8.87
CA TRP A 438 19.24 -2.16 -9.49
C TRP A 438 19.89 -1.94 -10.87
N HIS A 439 19.28 -1.12 -11.74
CA HIS A 439 19.86 -0.79 -13.04
C HIS A 439 21.19 -0.02 -12.93
N CYS A 440 21.40 0.74 -11.85
CA CYS A 440 22.68 1.37 -11.53
C CYS A 440 23.73 0.40 -10.94
N GLY A 441 23.40 -0.88 -10.75
CA GLY A 441 24.32 -1.90 -10.25
C GLY A 441 24.39 -2.01 -8.71
N ALA A 442 23.36 -1.54 -7.99
CA ALA A 442 23.29 -1.72 -6.54
C ALA A 442 23.08 -3.20 -6.17
N ASP A 443 23.87 -3.70 -5.22
CA ASP A 443 23.74 -5.06 -4.67
C ASP A 443 22.40 -5.21 -3.91
N PRO A 444 21.56 -6.21 -4.23
CA PRO A 444 20.22 -6.40 -3.67
C PRO A 444 20.17 -6.72 -2.17
N ARG A 445 21.31 -7.00 -1.53
CA ARG A 445 21.35 -7.32 -0.09
C ARG A 445 20.89 -6.11 0.76
N PRO A 446 19.94 -6.26 1.71
CA PRO A 446 19.28 -5.13 2.39
C PRO A 446 20.22 -4.15 3.12
N SER A 447 21.32 -4.65 3.70
CA SER A 447 22.35 -3.84 4.35
C SER A 447 23.22 -3.07 3.36
N ASN A 448 23.34 -3.56 2.13
CA ASN A 448 24.14 -2.99 1.05
C ASN A 448 23.32 -2.12 0.09
N PHE A 449 22.01 -2.38 -0.04
CA PHE A 449 21.14 -1.76 -1.04
C PHE A 449 20.95 -0.26 -0.81
N MET A 450 20.88 0.19 0.44
CA MET A 450 20.75 1.61 0.78
C MET A 450 22.11 2.29 1.00
N GLY A 451 23.09 1.57 1.55
CA GLY A 451 24.43 2.12 1.83
C GLY A 451 25.32 2.29 0.58
N ARG A 452 25.10 1.49 -0.47
CA ARG A 452 25.88 1.54 -1.72
C ARG A 452 25.17 2.21 -2.89
N LEU A 453 23.97 2.76 -2.68
CA LEU A 453 23.37 3.68 -3.67
C LEU A 453 24.23 4.94 -3.85
N VAL A 454 25.12 5.23 -2.89
CA VAL A 454 25.71 6.57 -2.71
C VAL A 454 27.20 6.65 -3.05
N LEU A 455 27.98 5.56 -3.06
CA LEU A 455 29.46 5.72 -2.99
C LEU A 455 30.34 4.90 -3.94
N ARG A 456 29.82 4.05 -4.84
CA ARG A 456 30.70 3.39 -5.82
C ARG A 456 29.99 3.07 -7.13
N ARG A 457 30.48 3.70 -8.21
CA ARG A 457 30.07 3.60 -9.63
C ARG A 457 28.90 4.49 -10.08
N LEU A 458 29.14 5.80 -10.06
CA LEU A 458 28.63 6.72 -11.10
C LEU A 458 29.32 6.50 -12.47
N ARG A 459 29.71 5.27 -12.82
CA ARG A 459 30.29 4.93 -14.14
C ARG A 459 29.23 4.55 -15.19
N GLY A 460 27.99 4.26 -14.77
CA GLY A 460 26.89 3.85 -15.65
C GLY A 460 25.90 4.96 -16.05
N LEU A 461 26.10 6.18 -15.54
CA LEU A 461 25.27 7.34 -15.87
C LEU A 461 25.26 7.79 -17.36
N PRO A 462 26.26 7.48 -18.22
CA PRO A 462 26.26 7.99 -19.60
C PRO A 462 25.11 7.51 -20.49
N ARG A 463 24.43 6.40 -20.14
CA ARG A 463 23.32 5.89 -20.96
C ARG A 463 21.98 6.59 -20.74
N PHE A 464 21.81 7.31 -19.63
CA PHE A 464 20.54 7.96 -19.28
C PHE A 464 20.66 9.48 -19.04
N LEU A 465 21.86 10.03 -18.90
CA LEU A 465 22.08 11.46 -18.68
C LEU A 465 23.20 11.98 -19.60
N PRO A 466 22.89 12.48 -20.81
CA PRO A 466 23.89 13.10 -21.66
C PRO A 466 24.28 14.48 -21.08
N GLY A 467 25.54 14.66 -20.69
CA GLY A 467 26.08 16.01 -20.40
C GLY A 467 27.23 16.15 -19.40
N THR A 468 27.56 15.15 -18.58
CA THR A 468 28.58 15.33 -17.52
C THR A 468 29.96 14.80 -17.93
N ALA A 469 30.63 15.48 -18.87
CA ALA A 469 32.00 15.16 -19.28
C ALA A 469 33.09 15.98 -18.55
N MET A 470 32.75 16.99 -17.73
CA MET A 470 33.71 18.03 -17.36
C MET A 470 34.17 18.07 -15.89
N VAL A 471 33.96 17.03 -15.07
CA VAL A 471 34.23 17.11 -13.61
C VAL A 471 35.28 16.10 -13.12
N LEU A 472 35.96 15.38 -14.02
CA LEU A 472 36.88 14.29 -13.59
C LEU A 472 38.33 14.71 -13.28
N GLN A 473 38.69 16.00 -13.33
CA GLN A 473 40.11 16.39 -13.22
C GLN A 473 40.55 16.99 -11.87
N GLN A 474 39.68 17.11 -10.86
CA GLN A 474 40.02 17.89 -9.66
C GLN A 474 39.86 17.19 -8.30
N THR A 475 39.72 15.87 -8.26
CA THR A 475 39.59 15.10 -7.01
C THR A 475 40.77 14.14 -6.77
N HIS A 476 42.01 14.63 -6.92
CA HIS A 476 43.22 13.88 -6.53
C HIS A 476 44.08 14.60 -5.48
N LEU A 477 43.57 15.65 -4.85
CA LEU A 477 44.29 16.39 -3.82
C LEU A 477 43.37 16.60 -2.60
N LEU A 478 43.89 16.30 -1.41
CA LEU A 478 43.30 16.49 -0.07
C LEU A 478 42.51 15.30 0.52
N LEU A 479 43.26 14.23 0.86
CA LEU A 479 42.98 13.43 2.06
C LEU A 479 43.98 13.83 3.15
N HIS A 480 43.60 14.78 4.01
CA HIS A 480 44.20 14.93 5.34
C HIS A 480 43.08 15.14 6.34
N LEU A 481 42.86 14.13 7.19
CA LEU A 481 42.11 14.22 8.44
C LEU A 481 43.06 13.84 9.59
N PRO A 482 42.86 14.41 10.79
CA PRO A 482 43.87 14.44 11.86
C PRO A 482 43.93 13.14 12.66
N GLU A 483 45.10 12.89 13.27
CA GLU A 483 45.41 11.71 14.09
C GLU A 483 44.57 11.59 15.39
N PRO A 484 44.30 10.37 15.88
CA PRO A 484 43.79 10.13 17.22
C PRO A 484 44.92 9.95 18.25
N PRO A 485 44.67 10.14 19.57
CA PRO A 485 45.70 10.14 20.59
C PRO A 485 46.21 8.73 20.91
N GLN A 486 47.49 8.66 21.26
CA GLN A 486 48.25 7.43 21.42
C GLN A 486 47.91 6.64 22.69
N LEU A 487 47.63 5.35 22.51
CA LEU A 487 47.72 4.32 23.56
C LEU A 487 48.89 3.39 23.22
N ARG A 488 49.98 3.52 23.98
CA ARG A 488 51.17 2.65 23.88
C ARG A 488 50.86 1.27 24.45
N LEU A 489 51.12 0.23 23.66
CA LEU A 489 51.35 -1.14 24.15
C LEU A 489 52.69 -1.63 23.61
N LYS A 490 53.61 -1.95 24.54
CA LYS A 490 54.95 -2.50 24.28
C LYS A 490 54.87 -4.03 24.25
N THR A 491 55.16 -4.67 23.10
CA THR A 491 55.89 -5.96 22.90
C THR A 491 55.76 -6.45 21.44
N PRO A 492 56.71 -7.24 20.89
CA PRO A 492 56.92 -7.32 19.44
C PRO A 492 56.04 -8.36 18.72
N LEU A 493 55.48 -7.93 17.58
CA LEU A 493 54.80 -8.76 16.58
C LEU A 493 55.80 -9.65 15.83
N VAL A 494 55.99 -10.89 16.29
CA VAL A 494 56.58 -11.95 15.45
C VAL A 494 55.74 -13.26 15.43
N PRO A 495 55.02 -13.70 16.49
CA PRO A 495 54.32 -14.97 16.43
C PRO A 495 52.95 -14.92 15.71
N LEU A 496 52.40 -13.73 15.43
CA LEU A 496 51.05 -13.59 14.84
C LEU A 496 51.02 -13.92 13.33
N ILE A 497 52.12 -13.70 12.60
CA ILE A 497 52.19 -13.93 11.16
C ILE A 497 52.31 -15.43 10.83
N ALA A 498 52.95 -16.21 11.71
CA ALA A 498 53.04 -17.66 11.57
C ALA A 498 51.69 -18.37 11.81
N ALA A 499 50.89 -17.88 12.77
CA ALA A 499 49.57 -18.43 13.06
C ALA A 499 48.56 -18.19 11.92
N ILE A 500 48.62 -17.03 11.24
CA ILE A 500 47.73 -16.70 10.12
C ILE A 500 48.00 -17.58 8.89
N ARG A 501 49.26 -17.96 8.63
CA ARG A 501 49.61 -18.89 7.54
C ARG A 501 49.10 -20.31 7.79
N HIS A 502 49.19 -20.81 9.02
CA HIS A 502 48.64 -22.13 9.38
C HIS A 502 47.11 -22.19 9.27
N TYR A 503 46.42 -21.10 9.66
CA TYR A 503 44.97 -21.03 9.57
C TYR A 503 44.46 -21.00 8.12
N SER A 504 45.20 -20.32 7.23
CA SER A 504 44.84 -20.27 5.81
C SER A 504 45.01 -21.61 5.09
N LEU A 505 46.06 -22.38 5.43
CA LEU A 505 46.25 -23.73 4.87
C LEU A 505 45.22 -24.72 5.40
N TYR A 506 44.85 -24.62 6.67
CA TYR A 506 43.81 -25.45 7.28
C TYR A 506 42.43 -25.20 6.64
N LEU A 507 42.08 -23.94 6.36
CA LEU A 507 40.82 -23.58 5.72
C LEU A 507 40.73 -24.13 4.29
N VAL A 508 41.83 -24.06 3.52
CA VAL A 508 41.90 -24.61 2.15
C VAL A 508 41.77 -26.14 2.18
N LEU A 509 42.42 -26.82 3.14
CA LEU A 509 42.30 -28.27 3.30
C LEU A 509 40.87 -28.70 3.65
N VAL A 510 40.21 -28.01 4.59
CA VAL A 510 38.83 -28.31 4.98
C VAL A 510 37.84 -28.08 3.84
N ILE A 511 38.02 -27.02 3.05
CA ILE A 511 37.20 -26.76 1.86
C ILE A 511 37.43 -27.86 0.82
N SER A 512 38.67 -28.27 0.58
CA SER A 512 39.01 -29.32 -0.39
C SER A 512 38.41 -30.68 0.01
N ILE A 513 38.49 -31.05 1.31
CA ILE A 513 37.87 -32.28 1.83
C ILE A 513 36.35 -32.23 1.70
N ARG A 514 35.70 -31.10 2.02
CA ARG A 514 34.24 -30.96 1.88
C ARG A 514 33.79 -31.03 0.43
N VAL A 515 34.53 -30.43 -0.51
CA VAL A 515 34.24 -30.52 -1.94
C VAL A 515 34.39 -31.95 -2.44
N SER A 516 35.45 -32.66 -1.99
CA SER A 516 35.68 -34.06 -2.35
C SER A 516 34.59 -35.00 -1.80
N LEU A 517 34.15 -34.80 -0.56
CA LEU A 517 33.03 -35.56 0.03
C LEU A 517 31.70 -35.29 -0.66
N VAL A 518 31.43 -34.04 -1.07
CA VAL A 518 30.23 -33.70 -1.83
C VAL A 518 30.27 -34.34 -3.21
N LEU A 519 31.42 -34.34 -3.89
CA LEU A 519 31.60 -35.02 -5.18
C LEU A 519 31.46 -36.54 -5.05
N GLN A 520 32.02 -37.16 -4.02
CA GLN A 520 31.80 -38.57 -3.72
C GLN A 520 30.33 -38.87 -3.44
N PHE A 521 29.62 -38.02 -2.70
CA PHE A 521 28.21 -38.19 -2.42
C PHE A 521 27.36 -38.06 -3.69
N ILE A 522 27.67 -37.09 -4.56
CA ILE A 522 27.03 -36.94 -5.88
C ILE A 522 27.30 -38.18 -6.74
N CYS A 523 28.53 -38.69 -6.79
CA CYS A 523 28.86 -39.92 -7.51
C CYS A 523 28.13 -41.15 -6.95
N ILE A 524 27.99 -41.29 -5.62
CA ILE A 524 27.26 -42.39 -4.98
C ILE A 524 25.76 -42.29 -5.28
N VAL A 525 25.21 -41.08 -5.25
CA VAL A 525 23.79 -40.83 -5.59
C VAL A 525 23.55 -41.10 -7.07
N GLN A 526 24.41 -40.63 -7.96
CA GLN A 526 24.33 -40.95 -9.40
C GLN A 526 24.46 -42.46 -9.60
N TYR A 527 25.45 -43.14 -9.04
CA TYR A 527 25.61 -44.59 -9.15
C TYR A 527 24.37 -45.36 -8.64
N ARG A 528 23.76 -44.94 -7.52
CA ARG A 528 22.52 -45.55 -7.02
C ARG A 528 21.33 -45.30 -7.94
N ILE A 529 21.22 -44.10 -8.52
CA ILE A 529 20.16 -43.79 -9.50
C ILE A 529 20.36 -44.62 -10.78
N THR A 530 21.59 -44.73 -11.30
CA THR A 530 21.87 -45.54 -12.49
C THR A 530 21.65 -47.03 -12.21
N LYS A 531 22.01 -47.54 -11.02
CA LYS A 531 21.73 -48.93 -10.62
C LYS A 531 20.24 -49.20 -10.48
N HIS A 532 19.45 -48.25 -9.96
CA HIS A 532 17.99 -48.39 -9.87
C HIS A 532 17.30 -48.32 -11.23
N LEU A 533 17.78 -47.46 -12.14
CA LEU A 533 17.29 -47.41 -13.51
C LEU A 533 17.65 -48.69 -14.27
N PHE A 534 18.89 -49.19 -14.13
CA PHE A 534 19.34 -50.41 -14.78
C PHE A 534 18.58 -51.64 -14.26
N SER A 535 18.33 -51.73 -12.95
CA SER A 535 17.53 -52.80 -12.35
C SER A 535 16.07 -52.79 -12.81
N ARG A 536 15.48 -51.61 -13.06
CA ARG A 536 14.12 -51.50 -13.60
C ARG A 536 14.07 -51.82 -15.10
N LEU A 537 15.06 -51.39 -15.87
CA LEU A 537 15.18 -51.75 -17.29
C LEU A 537 15.38 -53.25 -17.47
N THR A 538 16.23 -53.88 -16.64
CA THR A 538 16.43 -55.33 -16.69
C THR A 538 15.19 -56.11 -16.27
N LEU A 539 14.38 -55.60 -15.32
CA LEU A 539 13.11 -56.25 -14.93
C LEU A 539 12.05 -56.15 -16.03
N GLU A 540 11.93 -55.00 -16.70
CA GLU A 540 10.99 -54.85 -17.81
C GLU A 540 11.42 -55.64 -19.06
N LEU A 541 12.72 -55.74 -19.34
CA LEU A 541 13.27 -56.62 -20.38
C LEU A 541 13.08 -58.11 -20.03
N PHE A 542 13.19 -58.50 -18.75
CA PHE A 542 12.92 -59.89 -18.33
C PHE A 542 11.43 -60.24 -18.41
N CYS A 543 10.54 -59.32 -18.02
CA CYS A 543 9.09 -59.52 -18.15
C CYS A 543 8.63 -59.55 -19.61
N THR A 544 9.22 -58.75 -20.50
CA THR A 544 8.88 -58.80 -21.95
C THR A 544 9.44 -60.04 -22.65
N CYS A 545 10.58 -60.58 -22.22
CA CYS A 545 11.10 -61.86 -22.73
C CYS A 545 10.30 -63.09 -22.24
N ILE A 546 9.75 -63.07 -21.02
CA ILE A 546 8.89 -64.16 -20.52
C ILE A 546 7.54 -64.20 -21.27
N SER A 547 6.98 -63.04 -21.65
CA SER A 547 5.76 -63.00 -22.47
C SER A 547 5.94 -63.43 -23.94
N PHE A 548 7.18 -63.64 -24.40
CA PHE A 548 7.49 -64.08 -25.76
C PHE A 548 7.76 -65.59 -25.87
N PHE A 549 7.84 -66.31 -24.74
CA PHE A 549 8.08 -67.76 -24.68
C PHE A 549 6.83 -68.60 -24.35
N ASP A 550 5.70 -67.96 -24.10
CA ASP A 550 4.37 -68.59 -23.89
C ASP A 550 3.43 -68.41 -25.11
N PHE A 551 3.99 -68.40 -26.33
CA PHE A 551 3.23 -68.46 -27.59
C PHE A 551 3.84 -69.40 -28.62
#